data_AF-A0A976HJ11-F1
#
_entry.id   AF-A0A976HJ11-F1
#
_cell.length_a   1.000
_cell.length_b   1.000
_cell.length_c   1.000
_cell.angle_alpha   90.00
_cell.angle_beta   90.00
_cell.angle_gamma   90.00
#
_symmetry.space_group_name_H-M   'P 1'
#
loop_
_entity.id
_entity.type
_entity.pdbx_description
1 polymer ?
#
loop_
_entity_poly.entity_id
_entity_poly.type
_entity_poly.pdbx_seq_one_letter_code
_entity_poly.pdbx_strand_id
1 'polypeptide(L)'
;MKNQRKNPFGANFLFFLFVLGTLACSTSKPLKQRNQNADFDRKLADSLLTLGFDQEALYTLLSDMKPMSSICNLSLPLARKDSSGVDEAIVISKNISYLQQLERYQKVLDALETADVGFIISPFKQDYDGKRIMQINVYRRSSVAKIVAERQAFFGQWGFVPSTEPEILINTIEYESKYERFRGYGYLFGYPKHAVDFLLV
;
A
#
# COMPACT_ATOMS: atom_id res chain seq x y z
N MET A 1 -0.07 91.16 -26.45
CA MET A 1 -1.29 90.49 -26.95
C MET A 1 -1.25 89.02 -26.56
N LYS A 2 -2.41 88.51 -26.10
CA LYS A 2 -2.69 87.15 -25.62
C LYS A 2 -2.17 86.03 -26.53
N ASN A 3 -1.69 84.92 -25.96
CA ASN A 3 -2.47 83.67 -26.01
C ASN A 3 -1.98 82.62 -24.99
N GLN A 4 -2.88 82.20 -24.11
CA GLN A 4 -2.70 81.06 -23.20
C GLN A 4 -3.15 79.78 -23.92
N ARG A 5 -2.41 78.68 -23.76
CA ARG A 5 -2.98 77.32 -23.80
C ARG A 5 -2.53 76.58 -22.55
N LYS A 6 -3.49 76.39 -21.63
CA LYS A 6 -3.39 75.51 -20.46
C LYS A 6 -3.70 74.09 -20.93
N ASN A 7 -2.80 73.14 -20.71
CA ASN A 7 -3.09 71.71 -20.82
C ASN A 7 -3.35 71.16 -19.40
N PRO A 8 -4.57 70.70 -19.07
CA PRO A 8 -4.89 70.10 -17.79
C PRO A 8 -4.72 68.58 -17.89
N PHE A 9 -3.49 68.08 -17.99
CA PHE A 9 -3.26 66.63 -18.16
C PHE A 9 -2.22 66.02 -17.22
N GLY A 10 -1.54 66.83 -16.39
CA GLY A 10 -0.49 66.33 -15.49
C GLY A 10 -0.96 65.88 -14.11
N ALA A 11 -2.06 66.45 -13.58
CA ALA A 11 -2.42 66.27 -12.17
C ALA A 11 -3.26 65.01 -11.89
N ASN A 12 -4.06 64.52 -12.84
CA ASN A 12 -4.92 63.35 -12.63
C ASN A 12 -4.22 62.00 -12.90
N PHE A 13 -3.10 61.99 -13.61
CA PHE A 13 -2.37 60.76 -13.91
C PHE A 13 -1.49 60.30 -12.74
N LEU A 14 -0.92 61.26 -11.98
CA LEU A 14 -0.12 60.97 -10.80
C LEU A 14 -0.96 60.48 -9.60
N PHE A 15 -2.22 60.89 -9.51
CA PHE A 15 -3.11 60.44 -8.43
C PHE A 15 -3.60 59.00 -8.66
N PHE A 16 -3.79 58.59 -9.91
CA PHE A 16 -4.25 57.23 -10.24
C PHE A 16 -3.16 56.16 -10.01
N LEU A 17 -1.88 56.52 -10.18
CA LEU A 17 -0.75 55.62 -9.92
C LEU A 17 -0.46 55.41 -8.43
N PHE A 18 -0.91 56.31 -7.54
CA PHE A 18 -0.70 56.17 -6.10
C PHE A 18 -1.78 55.29 -5.42
N VAL A 19 -2.99 55.23 -5.99
CA VAL A 19 -4.11 54.42 -5.44
C VAL A 19 -3.96 52.92 -5.76
N LEU A 20 -3.20 52.55 -6.80
CA LEU A 20 -2.90 51.15 -7.13
C LEU A 20 -1.80 50.52 -6.26
N GLY A 21 -1.09 51.31 -5.44
CA GLY A 21 -0.04 50.81 -4.55
C GLY A 21 -0.52 50.24 -3.22
N THR A 22 -1.75 50.53 -2.79
CA THR A 22 -2.24 50.20 -1.43
C THR A 22 -3.20 49.01 -1.36
N LEU A 23 -3.49 48.35 -2.49
CA LEU A 23 -4.30 47.11 -2.53
C LEU A 23 -3.46 45.83 -2.57
N ALA A 24 -2.13 45.91 -2.49
CA ALA A 24 -1.25 44.77 -2.27
C ALA A 24 -1.27 44.36 -0.78
N CYS A 25 -2.44 44.02 -0.27
CA CYS A 25 -2.56 43.34 1.01
C CYS A 25 -1.98 41.93 0.82
N SER A 26 -0.75 41.75 1.28
CA SER A 26 -0.04 40.47 1.33
C SER A 26 -0.87 39.47 2.15
N THR A 27 -1.70 38.69 1.45
CA THR A 27 -2.29 37.49 2.04
C THR A 27 -1.24 36.39 1.96
N SER A 28 -0.23 36.47 2.82
CA SER A 28 0.64 35.35 3.13
C SER A 28 -0.23 34.32 3.85
N LYS A 29 -0.94 33.47 3.09
CA LYS A 29 -1.48 32.23 3.63
C LYS A 29 -0.29 31.50 4.26
N PRO A 30 -0.33 31.12 5.55
CA PRO A 30 0.74 30.33 6.11
C PRO A 30 0.85 29.07 5.26
N LEU A 31 2.03 28.87 4.64
CA LEU A 31 2.36 27.60 4.02
C LEU A 31 2.13 26.54 5.10
N LYS A 32 1.07 25.75 4.94
CA LYS A 32 0.68 24.68 5.85
C LYS A 32 1.94 23.87 6.11
N GLN A 33 2.46 23.94 7.33
CA GLN A 33 3.72 23.33 7.72
C GLN A 33 3.68 21.88 7.26
N ARG A 34 4.50 21.58 6.25
CA ARG A 34 4.49 20.30 5.57
C ARG A 34 4.79 19.23 6.60
N ASN A 35 3.81 18.39 6.92
CA ASN A 35 3.95 17.41 7.98
C ASN A 35 4.95 16.35 7.52
N GLN A 36 6.13 16.31 8.14
CA GLN A 36 7.20 15.38 7.79
C GLN A 36 6.73 13.92 7.80
N ASN A 37 5.77 13.58 8.67
CA ASN A 37 5.20 12.24 8.69
C ASN A 37 4.36 11.96 7.44
N ALA A 38 3.50 12.91 7.03
CA ALA A 38 2.72 12.76 5.81
C ALA A 38 3.59 12.68 4.55
N ASP A 39 4.73 13.39 4.53
CA ASP A 39 5.69 13.30 3.44
C ASP A 39 6.38 11.94 3.36
N PHE A 40 6.74 11.37 4.50
CA PHE A 40 7.32 10.02 4.54
C PHE A 40 6.28 8.98 4.12
N ASP A 41 5.04 9.07 4.61
CA ASP A 41 3.97 8.13 4.27
C ASP A 41 3.68 8.16 2.76
N ARG A 42 3.65 9.36 2.18
CA ARG A 42 3.52 9.53 0.73
C ARG A 42 4.69 8.91 -0.03
N LYS A 43 5.93 9.14 0.40
CA LYS A 43 7.10 8.52 -0.24
C LYS A 43 7.07 7.00 -0.13
N LEU A 44 6.61 6.46 1.00
CA LEU A 44 6.45 5.02 1.19
C LEU A 44 5.38 4.47 0.23
N ALA A 45 4.22 5.13 0.14
CA ALA A 45 3.17 4.80 -0.81
C ALA A 45 3.68 4.81 -2.25
N ASP A 46 4.34 5.90 -2.66
CA ASP A 46 4.93 6.06 -3.99
C ASP A 46 5.94 4.92 -4.28
N SER A 47 6.76 4.55 -3.29
CA SER A 47 7.75 3.46 -3.43
C SER A 47 7.08 2.10 -3.60
N LEU A 48 6.06 1.78 -2.80
CA LEU A 48 5.33 0.52 -2.87
C LEU A 48 4.57 0.38 -4.19
N LEU A 49 3.91 1.44 -4.64
CA LEU A 49 3.22 1.46 -5.92
C LEU A 49 4.21 1.34 -7.09
N THR A 50 5.35 2.02 -7.04
CA THR A 50 6.41 1.90 -8.05
C THR A 50 6.91 0.46 -8.15
N LEU A 51 7.26 -0.16 -7.01
CA LEU A 51 7.65 -1.57 -6.98
C LEU A 51 6.58 -2.49 -7.54
N GLY A 52 5.31 -2.20 -7.27
CA GLY A 52 4.19 -2.96 -7.81
C GLY A 52 4.05 -2.81 -9.33
N PHE A 53 4.17 -1.59 -9.85
CA PHE A 53 4.04 -1.31 -11.28
C PHE A 53 5.22 -1.81 -12.13
N ASP A 54 6.42 -1.87 -11.56
CA ASP A 54 7.62 -2.38 -12.24
C ASP A 54 7.65 -3.92 -12.36
N GLN A 55 6.68 -4.61 -11.75
CA GLN A 55 6.63 -6.07 -11.64
C GLN A 55 5.25 -6.64 -12.02
N GLU A 56 5.00 -7.91 -11.67
CA GLU A 56 3.73 -8.57 -11.99
C GLU A 56 2.51 -7.97 -11.27
N ALA A 57 2.73 -7.22 -10.19
CA ALA A 57 1.65 -6.57 -9.45
C ALA A 57 0.91 -5.50 -10.28
N LEU A 58 1.50 -4.99 -11.35
CA LEU A 58 0.83 -4.17 -12.38
C LEU A 58 -0.48 -4.83 -12.87
N TYR A 59 -0.45 -6.14 -13.10
CA TYR A 59 -1.58 -6.91 -13.62
C TYR A 59 -2.69 -7.12 -12.59
N THR A 60 -2.40 -6.93 -11.30
CA THR A 60 -3.41 -6.92 -10.23
C THR A 60 -3.93 -5.50 -9.99
N LEU A 61 -3.04 -4.51 -9.98
CA LEU A 61 -3.36 -3.10 -9.70
C LEU A 61 -4.21 -2.46 -10.81
N LEU A 62 -3.80 -2.62 -12.07
CA LEU A 62 -4.42 -1.93 -13.22
C LEU A 62 -5.39 -2.81 -14.03
N SER A 63 -5.38 -4.11 -13.82
CA SER A 63 -6.27 -5.05 -14.52
C SER A 63 -6.82 -6.13 -13.59
N ASP A 64 -7.71 -6.96 -14.11
CA ASP A 64 -8.28 -8.13 -13.44
C ASP A 64 -7.56 -9.45 -13.82
N MET A 65 -6.45 -9.37 -14.55
CA MET A 65 -5.71 -10.52 -15.08
C MET A 65 -5.12 -11.40 -13.98
N LYS A 66 -4.58 -10.81 -12.91
CA LYS A 66 -4.05 -11.55 -11.76
C LYS A 66 -4.91 -11.26 -10.52
N PRO A 67 -5.35 -12.30 -9.78
CA PRO A 67 -6.10 -12.10 -8.54
C PRO A 67 -5.23 -11.52 -7.42
N MET A 68 -3.96 -11.89 -7.40
CA MET A 68 -3.00 -11.48 -6.38
C MET A 68 -1.59 -11.39 -6.96
N SER A 69 -0.76 -10.53 -6.37
CA SER A 69 0.67 -10.43 -6.70
C SER A 69 1.46 -9.92 -5.50
N SER A 70 2.72 -10.31 -5.45
CA SER A 70 3.67 -9.81 -4.45
C SER A 70 4.26 -8.47 -4.88
N ILE A 71 4.50 -7.60 -3.91
CA ILE A 71 5.18 -6.31 -4.11
C ILE A 71 6.62 -6.41 -3.60
N CYS A 72 6.78 -6.76 -2.33
CA CYS A 72 8.10 -6.88 -1.70
C CYS A 72 8.04 -7.74 -0.43
N ASN A 73 9.22 -8.08 0.10
CA ASN A 73 9.36 -8.74 1.38
C ASN A 73 9.91 -7.77 2.44
N LEU A 74 9.36 -7.87 3.65
CA LEU A 74 9.91 -7.26 4.86
C LEU A 74 10.65 -8.33 5.66
N SER A 75 11.81 -7.99 6.22
CA SER A 75 12.60 -8.89 7.05
C SER A 75 12.98 -8.19 8.34
N LEU A 76 12.30 -8.54 9.42
CA LEU A 76 12.42 -7.84 10.71
C LEU A 76 12.93 -8.78 11.81
N PRO A 77 13.72 -8.31 12.79
CA PRO A 77 14.21 -9.12 13.90
C PRO A 77 13.12 -9.37 14.96
N LEU A 78 12.00 -9.94 14.50
CA LEU A 78 10.79 -10.26 15.26
C LEU A 78 10.51 -11.78 15.24
N ALA A 79 11.52 -12.59 14.91
CA ALA A 79 11.38 -14.03 15.05
C ALA A 79 11.23 -14.41 16.52
N ARG A 80 10.51 -15.50 16.75
CA ARG A 80 10.28 -16.01 18.09
C ARG A 80 11.60 -16.58 18.62
N LYS A 81 12.04 -16.14 19.80
CA LYS A 81 13.26 -16.66 20.42
C LYS A 81 13.05 -17.98 21.17
N ASP A 82 11.88 -18.12 21.79
CA ASP A 82 11.51 -19.31 22.54
C ASP A 82 10.18 -19.87 22.02
N SER A 83 10.23 -21.12 21.55
CA SER A 83 9.05 -21.85 21.08
C SER A 83 8.35 -22.67 22.18
N SER A 84 8.95 -22.79 23.36
CA SER A 84 8.38 -23.48 24.52
C SER A 84 7.30 -22.65 25.23
N GLY A 85 7.27 -21.33 24.99
CA GLY A 85 6.28 -20.42 25.57
C GLY A 85 6.55 -20.10 27.04
N VAL A 86 7.76 -20.39 27.52
CA VAL A 86 8.19 -20.11 28.89
C VAL A 86 8.66 -18.67 29.01
N ASP A 87 9.34 -18.16 27.98
CA ASP A 87 9.79 -16.77 27.90
C ASP A 87 8.91 -15.93 26.96
N GLU A 88 9.01 -14.60 27.09
CA GLU A 88 8.42 -13.67 26.14
C GLU A 88 8.96 -13.93 24.72
N ALA A 89 8.06 -14.06 23.75
CA ALA A 89 8.43 -14.37 22.36
C ALA A 89 9.35 -13.30 21.73
N ILE A 90 9.23 -12.04 22.17
CA ILE A 90 10.05 -10.89 21.76
C ILE A 90 10.28 -9.95 22.96
N VAL A 91 11.29 -9.07 22.89
CA VAL A 91 11.58 -8.08 23.93
C VAL A 91 11.09 -6.71 23.47
N ILE A 92 9.93 -6.27 23.96
CA ILE A 92 9.24 -5.06 23.45
C ILE A 92 10.14 -3.83 23.39
N SER A 93 10.91 -3.55 24.45
CA SER A 93 11.81 -2.39 24.50
C SER A 93 12.87 -2.38 23.38
N LYS A 94 13.29 -3.56 22.91
CA LYS A 94 14.26 -3.71 21.80
C LYS A 94 13.58 -3.74 20.43
N ASN A 95 12.29 -4.09 20.39
CA ASN A 95 11.57 -4.39 19.16
C ASN A 95 10.53 -3.33 18.77
N ILE A 96 10.24 -2.35 19.64
CA ILE A 96 9.16 -1.38 19.47
C ILE A 96 9.27 -0.57 18.18
N SER A 97 10.49 -0.19 17.75
CA SER A 97 10.71 0.57 16.52
C SER A 97 10.29 -0.21 15.27
N TYR A 98 10.49 -1.54 15.25
CA TYR A 98 10.06 -2.40 14.14
C TYR A 98 8.55 -2.60 14.14
N LEU A 99 7.91 -2.67 15.32
CA LEU A 99 6.45 -2.73 15.43
C LEU A 99 5.81 -1.42 14.97
N GLN A 100 6.38 -0.28 15.34
CA GLN A 100 5.96 1.04 14.84
C GLN A 100 6.16 1.17 13.33
N GLN A 101 7.25 0.59 12.80
CA GLN A 101 7.45 0.52 11.36
C GLN A 101 6.33 -0.28 10.69
N LEU A 102 5.98 -1.47 11.19
CA LEU A 102 4.88 -2.28 10.65
C LEU A 102 3.53 -1.57 10.73
N GLU A 103 3.23 -0.92 11.86
CA GLU A 103 2.01 -0.13 12.02
C GLU A 103 1.92 0.97 10.95
N ARG A 104 3.06 1.58 10.61
CA ARG A 104 3.15 2.61 9.59
C ARG A 104 2.96 2.06 8.18
N TYR A 105 3.53 0.89 7.87
CA TYR A 105 3.24 0.18 6.63
C TYR A 105 1.75 -0.13 6.50
N GLN A 106 1.12 -0.66 7.56
CA GLN A 106 -0.31 -0.96 7.57
C GLN A 106 -1.13 0.29 7.25
N LYS A 107 -0.88 1.41 7.94
CA LYS A 107 -1.59 2.68 7.67
C LYS A 107 -1.44 3.17 6.24
N VAL A 108 -0.27 3.01 5.63
CA VAL A 108 -0.06 3.39 4.22
C VAL A 108 -0.82 2.46 3.29
N LEU A 109 -0.78 1.15 3.53
CA LEU A 109 -1.49 0.16 2.73
C LEU A 109 -3.02 0.34 2.82
N ASP A 110 -3.54 0.56 4.02
CA ASP A 110 -4.96 0.86 4.26
C ASP A 110 -5.40 2.11 3.48
N ALA A 111 -4.54 3.13 3.41
CA ALA A 111 -4.81 4.37 2.68
C ALA A 111 -4.73 4.21 1.15
N LEU A 112 -4.09 3.14 0.65
CA LEU A 112 -4.01 2.81 -0.77
C LEU A 112 -5.19 1.95 -1.25
N GLU A 113 -5.96 1.38 -0.34
CA GLU A 113 -7.07 0.50 -0.70
C GLU A 113 -8.16 1.23 -1.51
N THR A 114 -8.81 0.45 -2.37
CA THR A 114 -10.03 0.84 -3.06
C THR A 114 -11.11 -0.19 -2.77
N ALA A 115 -12.31 0.00 -3.33
CA ALA A 115 -13.39 -0.98 -3.16
C ALA A 115 -13.00 -2.40 -3.63
N ASP A 116 -12.18 -2.51 -4.67
CA ASP A 116 -11.84 -3.80 -5.27
C ASP A 116 -10.37 -4.20 -5.12
N VAL A 117 -9.47 -3.24 -4.88
CA VAL A 117 -8.03 -3.51 -4.65
C VAL A 117 -7.72 -3.35 -3.17
N GLY A 118 -7.14 -4.38 -2.58
CA GLY A 118 -6.66 -4.37 -1.19
C GLY A 118 -5.20 -4.80 -1.10
N PHE A 119 -4.62 -4.60 0.08
CA PHE A 119 -3.23 -4.91 0.36
C PHE A 119 -3.10 -5.68 1.67
N ILE A 120 -2.17 -6.63 1.73
CA ILE A 120 -1.92 -7.41 2.94
C ILE A 120 -0.42 -7.55 3.21
N ILE A 121 -0.07 -7.45 4.49
CA ILE A 121 1.22 -7.90 5.03
C ILE A 121 1.01 -9.31 5.62
N SER A 122 1.53 -10.33 4.95
CA SER A 122 1.42 -11.73 5.37
C SER A 122 2.76 -12.25 5.91
N PRO A 123 2.86 -12.66 7.18
CA PRO A 123 4.05 -13.35 7.67
C PRO A 123 4.14 -14.75 7.05
N PHE A 124 5.35 -15.14 6.63
CA PHE A 124 5.60 -16.55 6.34
C PHE A 124 5.56 -17.37 7.63
N LYS A 125 5.11 -18.62 7.53
CA LYS A 125 5.03 -19.62 8.61
C LYS A 125 6.39 -19.77 9.27
N GLN A 126 7.42 -19.92 8.44
CA GLN A 126 8.79 -20.11 8.87
C GLN A 126 9.52 -18.77 9.01
N ASP A 127 10.28 -18.60 10.09
CA ASP A 127 11.29 -17.57 10.19
C ASP A 127 12.59 -18.00 9.50
N TYR A 128 13.52 -17.06 9.35
CA TYR A 128 14.82 -17.33 8.76
C TYR A 128 15.88 -16.50 9.47
N ASP A 129 16.93 -17.14 9.96
CA ASP A 129 18.08 -16.47 10.59
C ASP A 129 17.67 -15.49 11.71
N GLY A 130 16.74 -15.91 12.57
CA GLY A 130 16.21 -15.06 13.65
C GLY A 130 15.39 -13.85 13.17
N LYS A 131 14.95 -13.84 11.91
CA LYS A 131 14.11 -12.78 11.33
C LYS A 131 12.74 -13.32 10.93
N ARG A 132 11.70 -12.55 11.23
CA ARG A 132 10.37 -12.73 10.68
C ARG A 132 10.36 -12.13 9.29
N ILE A 133 10.19 -12.99 8.29
CA ILE A 133 9.96 -12.56 6.91
C ILE A 133 8.44 -12.42 6.72
N MET A 134 8.04 -11.30 6.14
CA MET A 134 6.66 -11.01 5.75
C MET A 134 6.66 -10.57 4.30
N GLN A 135 5.56 -10.81 3.60
CA GLN A 135 5.37 -10.39 2.23
C GLN A 135 4.23 -9.37 2.18
N ILE A 136 4.47 -8.28 1.45
CA ILE A 136 3.40 -7.37 1.06
C ILE A 136 2.83 -7.86 -0.26
N ASN A 137 1.54 -8.17 -0.27
CA ASN A 137 0.79 -8.57 -1.45
C ASN A 137 -0.29 -7.53 -1.75
N VAL A 138 -0.57 -7.36 -3.03
CA VAL A 138 -1.79 -6.71 -3.52
C VAL A 138 -2.73 -7.79 -4.04
N TYR A 139 -4.03 -7.57 -3.85
CA TYR A 139 -5.05 -8.47 -4.38
C TYR A 139 -6.24 -7.68 -4.94
N ARG A 140 -6.99 -8.33 -5.83
CA ARG A 140 -8.27 -7.85 -6.34
C ARG A 140 -9.39 -8.72 -5.78
N ARG A 141 -10.27 -8.13 -4.96
CA ARG A 141 -11.35 -8.82 -4.23
C ARG A 141 -12.24 -9.60 -5.19
N SER A 142 -12.67 -8.98 -6.27
CA SER A 142 -13.51 -9.62 -7.29
C SER A 142 -12.81 -10.81 -7.99
N SER A 143 -11.54 -10.68 -8.36
CA SER A 143 -10.79 -11.76 -9.00
C SER A 143 -10.49 -12.91 -8.03
N VAL A 144 -10.18 -12.62 -6.76
CA VAL A 144 -10.01 -13.66 -5.73
C VAL A 144 -11.34 -14.40 -5.51
N ALA A 145 -12.45 -13.68 -5.37
CA ALA A 145 -13.78 -14.28 -5.23
C ALA A 145 -14.12 -15.22 -6.40
N LYS A 146 -13.80 -14.80 -7.64
CA LYS A 146 -13.96 -15.60 -8.84
C LYS A 146 -13.12 -16.89 -8.78
N ILE A 147 -11.85 -16.80 -8.40
CA ILE A 147 -10.99 -17.99 -8.26
C ILE A 147 -11.50 -18.94 -7.18
N VAL A 148 -11.96 -18.42 -6.04
CA VAL A 148 -12.56 -19.25 -4.98
C VAL A 148 -13.80 -19.98 -5.48
N ALA A 149 -14.68 -19.29 -6.22
CA ALA A 149 -15.86 -19.90 -6.83
C ALA A 149 -15.49 -20.98 -7.87
N GLU A 150 -14.56 -20.67 -8.78
CA GLU A 150 -14.12 -21.59 -9.83
C GLU A 150 -13.39 -22.83 -9.29
N ARG A 151 -12.77 -22.70 -8.11
CA ARG A 151 -12.00 -23.75 -7.43
C ARG A 151 -12.64 -24.14 -6.10
N GLN A 152 -13.96 -24.05 -6.01
CA GLN A 152 -14.70 -24.29 -4.76
C GLN A 152 -14.43 -25.67 -4.16
N ALA A 153 -14.21 -26.70 -4.99
CA ALA A 153 -13.87 -28.05 -4.50
C ALA A 153 -12.52 -28.08 -3.75
N PHE A 154 -11.57 -27.22 -4.13
CA PHE A 154 -10.28 -27.10 -3.45
C PHE A 154 -10.39 -26.19 -2.23
N PHE A 155 -10.90 -24.96 -2.39
CA PHE A 155 -10.96 -23.99 -1.29
C PHE A 155 -12.01 -24.31 -0.23
N GLY A 156 -13.07 -25.03 -0.60
CA GLY A 156 -14.16 -25.42 0.29
C GLY A 156 -13.75 -26.37 1.42
N GLN A 157 -12.60 -27.05 1.31
CA GLN A 157 -12.10 -27.91 2.39
C GLN A 157 -11.80 -27.13 3.69
N TRP A 158 -11.52 -25.83 3.57
CA TRP A 158 -11.35 -24.91 4.71
C TRP A 158 -12.59 -24.07 5.03
N GLY A 159 -13.72 -24.34 4.35
CA GLY A 159 -14.94 -23.54 4.48
C GLY A 159 -14.88 -22.18 3.78
N PHE A 160 -13.92 -21.95 2.88
CA PHE A 160 -13.85 -20.71 2.12
C PHE A 160 -14.95 -20.63 1.07
N VAL A 161 -15.51 -19.44 0.95
CA VAL A 161 -16.55 -19.08 -0.01
C VAL A 161 -16.11 -17.80 -0.74
N PRO A 162 -16.75 -17.42 -1.86
CA PRO A 162 -16.31 -16.24 -2.63
C PRO A 162 -16.30 -14.92 -1.84
N SER A 163 -17.07 -14.83 -0.74
CA SER A 163 -17.08 -13.67 0.17
C SER A 163 -16.06 -13.76 1.31
N THR A 164 -15.21 -14.79 1.35
CA THR A 164 -14.14 -14.88 2.34
C THR A 164 -13.09 -13.81 2.06
N GLU A 165 -12.68 -13.07 3.09
CA GLU A 165 -11.65 -12.05 2.96
C GLU A 165 -10.32 -12.65 2.48
N PRO A 166 -9.68 -12.08 1.43
CA PRO A 166 -8.44 -12.61 0.86
C PRO A 166 -7.30 -12.78 1.88
N GLU A 167 -7.28 -11.95 2.93
CA GLU A 167 -6.35 -12.01 4.04
C GLU A 167 -6.42 -13.32 4.82
N ILE A 168 -7.64 -13.82 5.03
CA ILE A 168 -7.87 -15.10 5.71
C ILE A 168 -7.40 -16.23 4.81
N LEU A 169 -7.77 -16.20 3.53
CA LEU A 169 -7.37 -17.21 2.54
C LEU A 169 -5.84 -17.37 2.48
N ILE A 170 -5.10 -16.30 2.21
CA ILE A 170 -3.65 -16.39 1.99
C ILE A 170 -2.91 -16.85 3.26
N ASN A 171 -3.33 -16.37 4.44
CA ASN A 171 -2.68 -16.72 5.70
C ASN A 171 -3.02 -18.15 6.14
N THR A 172 -4.24 -18.65 5.93
CA THR A 172 -4.52 -20.07 6.18
C THR A 172 -3.69 -20.95 5.25
N ILE A 173 -3.66 -20.64 3.95
CA ILE A 173 -2.88 -21.39 2.95
C ILE A 173 -1.38 -21.38 3.26
N GLU A 174 -0.81 -20.27 3.70
CA GLU A 174 0.62 -20.21 4.09
C GLU A 174 0.97 -21.21 5.20
N TYR A 175 0.02 -21.52 6.08
CA TYR A 175 0.25 -22.39 7.22
C TYR A 175 -0.02 -23.87 6.94
N GLU A 176 -0.53 -24.19 5.76
CA GLU A 176 -0.82 -25.56 5.33
C GLU A 176 0.42 -26.41 5.04
N SER A 177 0.17 -27.69 4.76
CA SER A 177 1.19 -28.60 4.24
C SER A 177 1.78 -28.08 2.92
N LYS A 178 3.02 -28.46 2.61
CA LYS A 178 3.77 -27.96 1.45
C LYS A 178 2.95 -27.97 0.14
N TYR A 179 2.29 -29.09 -0.17
CA TYR A 179 1.57 -29.26 -1.43
C TYR A 179 0.28 -28.44 -1.47
N GLU A 180 -0.52 -28.46 -0.42
CA GLU A 180 -1.75 -27.65 -0.35
C GLU A 180 -1.43 -26.16 -0.37
N ARG A 181 -0.35 -25.75 0.31
CA ARG A 181 0.18 -24.38 0.27
C ARG A 181 0.56 -23.95 -1.15
N PHE A 182 1.37 -24.75 -1.85
CA PHE A 182 1.78 -24.42 -3.21
C PHE A 182 0.61 -24.42 -4.20
N ARG A 183 -0.38 -25.29 -4.01
CA ARG A 183 -1.63 -25.26 -4.77
C ARG A 183 -2.42 -23.99 -4.54
N GLY A 184 -2.63 -23.63 -3.29
CA GLY A 184 -3.37 -22.44 -2.91
C GLY A 184 -2.69 -21.18 -3.45
N TYR A 185 -1.37 -21.05 -3.30
CA TYR A 185 -0.61 -19.97 -3.91
C TYR A 185 -0.70 -19.98 -5.43
N GLY A 186 -0.55 -21.14 -6.07
CA GLY A 186 -0.73 -21.26 -7.52
C GLY A 186 -2.05 -20.64 -7.98
N TYR A 187 -3.17 -21.02 -7.37
CA TYR A 187 -4.47 -20.48 -7.74
C TYR A 187 -4.64 -18.99 -7.40
N LEU A 188 -4.26 -18.56 -6.19
CA LEU A 188 -4.41 -17.16 -5.78
C LEU A 188 -3.56 -16.21 -6.64
N PHE A 189 -2.39 -16.65 -7.09
CA PHE A 189 -1.53 -15.88 -7.99
C PHE A 189 -1.89 -16.03 -9.47
N GLY A 190 -3.00 -16.71 -9.79
CA GLY A 190 -3.59 -16.78 -11.13
C GLY A 190 -2.95 -17.81 -12.06
N TYR A 191 -2.19 -18.78 -11.54
CA TYR A 191 -1.67 -19.86 -12.37
C TYR A 191 -2.80 -20.77 -12.88
N PRO A 192 -2.74 -21.21 -14.15
CA PRO A 192 -3.72 -22.13 -14.68
C PRO A 192 -3.59 -23.50 -14.02
N LYS A 193 -4.69 -24.25 -13.96
CA LYS A 193 -4.76 -25.55 -13.25
C LYS A 193 -3.62 -26.50 -13.61
N HIS A 194 -3.29 -26.63 -14.89
CA HIS A 194 -2.23 -27.54 -15.33
C HIS A 194 -0.83 -27.14 -14.81
N ALA A 195 -0.55 -25.85 -14.64
CA ALA A 195 0.71 -25.39 -14.07
C ALA A 195 0.77 -25.66 -12.56
N VAL A 196 -0.37 -25.50 -11.87
CA VAL A 196 -0.48 -25.83 -10.44
C VAL A 196 -0.29 -27.32 -10.20
N ASP A 197 -0.90 -28.17 -11.01
CA ASP A 197 -0.78 -29.61 -10.88
C ASP A 197 0.65 -30.11 -11.19
N PHE A 198 1.37 -29.44 -12.10
CA PHE A 198 2.75 -29.77 -12.47
C PHE A 198 3.75 -29.56 -11.32
N LEU A 199 3.58 -28.52 -10.49
CA LEU A 199 4.50 -28.18 -9.39
C LEU A 199 4.46 -29.18 -8.21
N LEU A 200 3.65 -30.22 -8.31
CA LEU A 200 3.35 -31.18 -7.24
C LEU A 200 3.74 -32.62 -7.59
N VAL A 201 4.19 -32.84 -8.82
CA VAL A 201 4.75 -34.10 -9.33
C VAL A 201 6.25 -34.11 -9.08
#